data_AF-A0A9D7D6P6-F1
#
_entry.id   AF-A0A9D7D6P6-F1
#
_cell.length_a   1.000
_cell.length_b   1.000
_cell.length_c   1.000
_cell.angle_alpha   90.00
_cell.angle_beta   90.00
_cell.angle_gamma   90.00
#
_symmetry.space_group_name_H-M   'P 1'
#
loop_
_entity.id
_entity.type
_entity.pdbx_description
1 polymer ?
#
loop_
_entity_poly.entity_id
_entity_poly.type
_entity_poly.pdbx_seq_one_letter_code
_entity_poly.pdbx_strand_id
1 'polypeptide(L)'
;MSKPIALMVVLAAATAASGCAGVSRAIGASRSSPDEFRVMTHAPLTLPPDYNLRPPRPGEARPGESDPSTEARAALFGDNVGQAATQGERAFISAAGASTADDNIRDQIDYEAQGVVRRNEGFVDRVLSFGGSSGPAAAPLNPEQEQQRLDDEESIRRATGGGQVTIRRDRGGIKLPGT
;
A
#
# COMPACT_ATOMS: atom_id res chain seq x y z
N MET A 1 53.18 -31.55 8.29
CA MET A 1 52.16 -32.31 7.54
C MET A 1 50.75 -32.29 8.17
N SER A 2 50.47 -31.49 9.22
CA SER A 2 49.17 -31.51 9.92
C SER A 2 48.10 -30.56 9.36
N LYS A 3 48.49 -29.51 8.65
CA LYS A 3 47.58 -28.52 8.04
C LYS A 3 46.62 -29.09 6.96
N PRO A 4 47.04 -29.97 6.03
CA PRO A 4 46.12 -30.51 5.02
C PRO A 4 45.11 -31.50 5.62
N ILE A 5 45.50 -32.21 6.68
CA ILE A 5 44.63 -33.17 7.38
C ILE A 5 43.53 -32.43 8.14
N ALA A 6 43.87 -31.34 8.84
CA ALA A 6 42.88 -30.51 9.53
C ALA A 6 41.85 -29.91 8.55
N LEU A 7 42.28 -29.50 7.36
CA LEU A 7 41.38 -28.91 6.35
C LEU A 7 40.43 -29.95 5.75
N MET A 8 40.90 -31.18 5.52
CA MET A 8 40.06 -32.30 5.10
C MET A 8 39.00 -32.68 6.15
N VAL A 9 39.36 -32.68 7.43
CA VAL A 9 38.42 -32.99 8.52
C VAL A 9 37.33 -31.92 8.65
N VAL A 10 37.69 -30.64 8.53
CA VAL A 10 36.71 -29.53 8.56
C VAL A 10 35.77 -29.61 7.36
N LEU A 11 36.28 -29.92 6.17
CA LEU A 11 35.46 -30.05 4.96
C LEU A 11 34.49 -31.23 5.08
N ALA A 12 34.94 -32.38 5.59
CA ALA A 12 34.08 -33.54 5.83
C ALA A 12 32.98 -33.23 6.85
N ALA A 13 33.31 -32.56 7.96
CA ALA A 13 32.35 -32.15 8.97
C ALA A 13 31.30 -31.17 8.43
N ALA A 14 31.71 -30.21 7.58
CA ALA A 14 30.79 -29.26 6.94
C ALA A 14 29.80 -29.97 6.01
N THR A 15 30.25 -30.95 5.23
CA THR A 15 29.36 -31.73 4.35
C THR A 15 28.40 -32.62 5.14
N ALA A 16 28.83 -33.22 6.26
CA ALA A 16 27.97 -34.04 7.11
C ALA A 16 26.85 -33.21 7.77
N ALA A 17 27.14 -31.97 8.18
CA ALA A 17 26.16 -31.09 8.81
C ALA A 17 25.07 -30.57 7.85
N SER A 18 25.35 -30.47 6.54
CA SER A 18 24.38 -30.01 5.54
C SER A 18 23.19 -30.96 5.30
N GLY A 19 23.28 -32.22 5.74
CA GLY A 19 22.19 -33.20 5.59
C GLY A 19 21.06 -33.10 6.62
N CYS A 20 21.33 -32.53 7.81
CA CYS A 20 20.37 -32.51 8.92
C CYS A 20 19.12 -31.66 8.65
N ALA A 21 19.20 -30.66 7.77
CA ALA A 21 18.06 -29.83 7.38
C ALA A 21 17.04 -30.55 6.47
N GLY A 22 17.49 -31.57 5.72
CA GLY A 22 16.61 -32.40 4.89
C GLY A 22 15.90 -33.49 5.69
N VAL A 23 16.61 -34.09 6.65
CA VAL A 23 16.07 -35.16 7.53
C VAL A 23 14.92 -34.64 8.39
N SER A 24 15.04 -33.44 8.98
CA SER A 24 13.96 -32.85 9.80
C SER A 24 12.67 -32.61 9.00
N ARG A 25 12.78 -32.31 7.70
CA ARG A 25 11.63 -32.19 6.80
C ARG A 25 11.06 -33.54 6.39
N ALA A 26 11.91 -34.53 6.14
CA ALA A 26 11.50 -35.89 5.78
C ALA A 26 10.80 -36.66 6.93
N ILE A 27 11.22 -36.43 8.18
CA ILE A 27 10.61 -37.05 9.37
C ILE A 27 9.42 -36.26 9.93
N GLY A 28 8.97 -35.21 9.24
CA GLY A 28 7.82 -34.40 9.67
C GLY A 28 8.06 -33.51 10.88
N ALA A 29 9.31 -33.34 11.33
CA ALA A 29 9.66 -32.43 12.42
C ALA A 29 9.51 -30.95 12.01
N SER A 30 9.57 -30.63 10.70
CA SER A 30 9.12 -29.34 10.19
C SER A 30 7.67 -29.43 9.72
N ARG A 31 6.76 -28.74 10.43
CA ARG A 31 5.36 -28.66 10.04
C ARG A 31 5.20 -27.71 8.84
N SER A 32 4.97 -28.26 7.66
CA SER A 32 4.49 -27.52 6.50
C SER A 32 2.97 -27.63 6.46
N SER A 33 2.27 -26.95 7.36
CA SER A 33 0.82 -26.83 7.24
C SER A 33 0.48 -26.07 5.95
N PRO A 34 -0.52 -26.49 5.19
CA PRO A 34 -1.11 -25.67 4.14
C PRO A 34 -1.47 -24.30 4.74
N ASP A 35 -1.16 -23.25 4.01
CA ASP A 35 -1.51 -21.87 4.35
C ASP A 35 -3.02 -21.80 4.65
N GLU A 36 -3.38 -21.45 5.88
CA GLU A 36 -4.76 -21.39 6.34
C GLU A 36 -5.63 -20.43 5.54
N PHE A 37 -5.04 -19.49 4.79
CA PHE A 37 -5.75 -18.59 3.90
C PHE A 37 -5.92 -19.14 2.48
N ARG A 38 -5.28 -20.27 2.14
CA ARG A 38 -5.38 -20.93 0.83
C ARG A 38 -6.22 -22.19 0.85
N VAL A 39 -6.73 -22.60 2.01
CA VAL A 39 -7.62 -23.76 2.13
C VAL A 39 -9.05 -23.31 1.83
N MET A 40 -9.57 -23.71 0.66
CA MET A 40 -10.95 -23.47 0.27
C MET A 40 -11.84 -24.66 0.67
N THR A 41 -13.03 -24.37 1.20
CA THR A 41 -14.06 -25.38 1.48
C THR A 41 -14.94 -25.56 0.24
N HIS A 42 -14.98 -26.77 -0.31
CA HIS A 42 -15.88 -27.10 -1.40
C HIS A 42 -17.31 -27.35 -0.91
N ALA A 43 -18.30 -27.06 -1.75
CA ALA A 43 -19.69 -27.35 -1.46
C ALA A 43 -19.92 -28.87 -1.24
N PRO A 44 -20.82 -29.27 -0.33
CA PRO A 44 -21.13 -30.68 -0.08
C PRO A 44 -21.72 -31.34 -1.33
N LEU A 45 -21.37 -32.61 -1.54
CA LEU A 45 -21.90 -33.40 -2.65
C LEU A 45 -23.39 -33.70 -2.40
N THR A 46 -24.28 -33.00 -3.09
CA THR A 46 -25.71 -33.30 -3.14
C THR A 46 -26.06 -33.94 -4.47
N LEU A 47 -26.95 -34.94 -4.42
CA LEU A 47 -27.38 -35.66 -5.61
C LEU A 47 -28.60 -34.91 -6.20
N PRO A 48 -28.49 -34.33 -7.42
CA PRO A 48 -29.61 -33.59 -8.00
C PRO A 48 -30.81 -34.51 -8.24
N PRO A 49 -32.05 -34.00 -8.12
CA PRO A 49 -33.26 -34.78 -8.41
C PRO A 49 -33.35 -35.24 -9.88
N ASP A 50 -32.68 -34.52 -10.79
CA ASP A 50 -32.60 -34.86 -12.20
C ASP A 50 -31.20 -35.36 -12.59
N TYR A 51 -31.10 -36.66 -12.88
CA TYR A 51 -29.89 -37.32 -13.43
C TYR A 51 -29.72 -37.10 -14.94
N ASN A 52 -30.56 -36.25 -15.55
CA ASN A 52 -30.59 -36.05 -16.99
C ASN A 52 -29.60 -34.97 -17.49
N LEU A 53 -28.80 -34.42 -16.58
CA LEU A 53 -27.74 -33.49 -16.93
C LEU A 53 -26.50 -34.27 -17.38
N ARG A 54 -25.99 -33.91 -18.56
CA ARG A 54 -24.71 -34.41 -19.04
C ARG A 54 -23.62 -34.03 -18.03
N PRO A 55 -22.77 -34.96 -17.57
CA PRO A 55 -21.65 -34.62 -16.70
C PRO A 55 -20.81 -33.50 -17.34
N PRO A 56 -20.42 -32.47 -16.56
CA PRO A 56 -19.55 -31.42 -17.06
C PRO A 56 -18.23 -32.04 -17.53
N ARG A 57 -17.63 -31.46 -18.58
CA ARG A 57 -16.36 -31.96 -19.10
C ARG A 57 -15.27 -31.81 -18.03
N PRO A 58 -14.33 -32.76 -17.93
CA PRO A 58 -13.19 -32.61 -17.04
C PRO A 58 -12.47 -31.28 -17.31
N GLY A 59 -12.40 -30.40 -16.31
CA GLY A 59 -11.76 -29.08 -16.40
C GLY A 59 -12.70 -27.90 -16.65
N GLU A 60 -14.00 -28.12 -16.85
CA GLU A 60 -14.99 -27.05 -16.95
C GLU A 60 -15.48 -26.61 -15.56
N ALA A 61 -15.81 -25.33 -15.40
CA ALA A 61 -16.31 -24.79 -14.14
C ALA A 61 -17.59 -25.55 -13.73
N ARG A 62 -17.62 -26.01 -12.47
CA ARG A 62 -18.78 -26.73 -11.95
C ARG A 62 -19.98 -25.77 -11.86
N PRO A 63 -21.15 -26.15 -12.38
CA PRO A 63 -22.36 -25.37 -12.13
C PRO A 63 -22.65 -25.34 -10.63
N GLY A 64 -22.54 -24.15 -10.01
CA GLY A 64 -22.83 -23.94 -8.59
C GLY A 64 -21.63 -23.76 -7.65
N GLU A 65 -20.40 -23.77 -8.17
CA GLU A 65 -19.21 -23.42 -7.38
C GLU A 65 -18.85 -21.94 -7.66
N SER A 66 -19.43 -21.02 -6.88
CA SER A 66 -19.01 -19.62 -6.85
C SER A 66 -17.64 -19.51 -6.17
N ASP A 67 -16.77 -18.65 -6.70
CA ASP A 67 -15.53 -18.32 -6.01
C ASP A 67 -15.88 -17.69 -4.64
N PRO A 68 -15.38 -18.23 -3.51
CA PRO A 68 -15.72 -17.74 -2.19
C PRO A 68 -15.36 -16.26 -2.00
N SER A 69 -14.36 -15.76 -2.72
CA SER A 69 -14.02 -14.33 -2.70
C SER A 69 -15.10 -13.47 -3.34
N THR A 70 -15.72 -13.95 -4.42
CA THR A 70 -16.80 -13.26 -5.13
C THR A 70 -18.08 -13.30 -4.29
N GLU A 71 -18.39 -14.45 -3.69
CA GLU A 71 -19.54 -14.59 -2.79
C GLU A 71 -19.41 -13.72 -1.54
N ALA A 72 -18.24 -13.69 -0.90
CA ALA A 72 -17.98 -12.81 0.24
C ALA A 72 -18.08 -11.33 -0.15
N ARG A 73 -17.56 -10.94 -1.32
CA ARG A 73 -17.67 -9.57 -1.84
C ARG A 73 -19.13 -9.18 -2.05
N ALA A 74 -19.93 -10.06 -2.67
CA ALA A 74 -21.36 -9.85 -2.87
C ALA A 74 -22.12 -9.77 -1.53
N ALA A 75 -21.75 -10.58 -0.53
CA ALA A 75 -22.36 -10.52 0.79
C ALA A 75 -22.01 -9.23 1.57
N LEU A 76 -20.78 -8.74 1.45
CA LEU A 76 -20.31 -7.54 2.16
C LEU A 76 -20.77 -6.23 1.52
N PHE A 77 -20.68 -6.14 0.20
CA PHE A 77 -20.90 -4.89 -0.54
C PHE A 77 -22.19 -4.89 -1.35
N GLY A 78 -22.86 -6.05 -1.46
CA GLY A 78 -23.95 -6.24 -2.41
C GLY A 78 -23.44 -6.36 -3.85
N ASP A 79 -24.23 -7.03 -4.68
CA ASP A 79 -23.92 -7.20 -6.11
C ASP A 79 -24.26 -5.93 -6.94
N ASN A 80 -24.92 -4.95 -6.32
CA ASN A 80 -25.59 -3.83 -6.99
C ASN A 80 -25.23 -2.47 -6.38
N VAL A 81 -23.94 -2.19 -6.22
CA VAL A 81 -23.47 -0.89 -5.73
C VAL A 81 -23.88 0.21 -6.74
N GLY A 82 -24.71 1.17 -6.30
CA GLY A 82 -25.13 2.31 -7.12
C GLY A 82 -26.38 2.11 -8.00
N GLN A 83 -26.89 0.89 -8.17
CA GLN A 83 -28.12 0.63 -8.94
C GLN A 83 -29.37 1.26 -8.28
N ALA A 84 -29.39 1.33 -6.95
CA ALA A 84 -30.48 1.94 -6.18
C ALA A 84 -30.27 3.45 -5.90
N ALA A 85 -29.29 4.09 -6.54
CA ALA A 85 -28.97 5.49 -6.26
C ALA A 85 -30.11 6.44 -6.69
N THR A 86 -30.51 7.30 -5.76
CA THR A 86 -31.51 8.34 -5.98
C THR A 86 -31.04 9.36 -7.03
N GLN A 87 -31.97 10.15 -7.56
CA GLN A 87 -31.61 11.21 -8.52
C GLN A 87 -30.65 12.24 -7.89
N GLY A 88 -30.81 12.54 -6.60
CA GLY A 88 -29.93 13.47 -5.88
C GLY A 88 -28.50 12.93 -5.74
N GLU A 89 -28.34 11.66 -5.40
CA GLU A 89 -27.01 11.02 -5.31
C GLU A 89 -26.31 10.98 -6.67
N ARG A 90 -27.04 10.67 -7.75
CA ARG A 90 -26.47 10.72 -9.11
C ARG A 90 -26.06 12.12 -9.52
N ALA A 91 -26.83 13.14 -9.16
CA ALA A 91 -26.49 14.54 -9.43
C ALA A 91 -25.29 15.01 -8.59
N PHE A 92 -25.17 14.53 -7.36
CA PHE A 92 -24.00 14.81 -6.51
C PHE A 92 -22.73 14.17 -7.06
N ILE A 93 -22.79 12.90 -7.47
CA ILE A 93 -21.65 12.17 -8.05
C ILE A 93 -21.20 12.82 -9.37
N SER A 94 -22.14 13.26 -10.21
CA SER A 94 -21.80 13.96 -11.45
C SER A 94 -21.17 15.33 -11.17
N ALA A 95 -21.69 16.09 -10.21
CA ALA A 95 -21.10 17.36 -9.78
C ALA A 95 -19.71 17.18 -9.15
N ALA A 96 -19.49 16.08 -8.42
CA ALA A 96 -18.19 15.70 -7.88
C ALA A 96 -17.19 15.18 -8.94
N GLY A 97 -17.62 15.04 -10.20
CA GLY A 97 -16.79 14.51 -11.29
C GLY A 97 -16.51 13.00 -11.20
N ALA A 98 -17.14 12.30 -10.27
CA ALA A 98 -16.90 10.87 -10.00
C ALA A 98 -17.75 9.92 -10.86
N SER A 99 -18.48 10.46 -11.85
CA SER A 99 -19.36 9.67 -12.74
C SER A 99 -18.65 8.67 -13.67
N THR A 100 -17.33 8.78 -13.81
CA THR A 100 -16.48 7.92 -14.68
C THR A 100 -15.39 7.20 -13.89
N ALA A 101 -15.58 7.04 -12.58
CA ALA A 101 -14.64 6.27 -11.76
C ALA A 101 -14.55 4.82 -12.27
N ASP A 102 -13.33 4.29 -12.37
CA ASP A 102 -13.10 2.89 -12.72
C ASP A 102 -13.43 2.00 -11.51
N ASP A 103 -14.35 1.05 -11.69
CA ASP A 103 -14.76 0.11 -10.64
C ASP A 103 -13.59 -0.80 -10.18
N ASN A 104 -12.59 -1.00 -11.04
CA ASN A 104 -11.42 -1.84 -10.77
C ASN A 104 -10.20 -1.03 -10.30
N ILE A 105 -10.37 0.26 -9.98
CA ILE A 105 -9.25 1.11 -9.58
C ILE A 105 -8.47 0.56 -8.38
N ARG A 106 -9.15 -0.15 -7.46
CA ARG A 106 -8.49 -0.80 -6.32
C ARG A 106 -7.58 -1.93 -6.77
N ASP A 107 -8.06 -2.77 -7.69
CA ASP A 107 -7.27 -3.88 -8.22
C ASP A 107 -6.06 -3.35 -9.01
N GLN A 108 -6.24 -2.25 -9.74
CA GLN A 108 -5.16 -1.55 -10.42
C GLN A 108 -4.14 -0.97 -9.43
N ILE A 109 -4.59 -0.26 -8.40
CA ILE A 109 -3.70 0.28 -7.35
C ILE A 109 -2.95 -0.84 -6.65
N ASP A 110 -3.62 -1.95 -6.31
CA ASP A 110 -2.99 -3.09 -5.66
C ASP A 110 -1.93 -3.72 -6.57
N TYR A 111 -2.23 -3.87 -7.87
CA TYR A 111 -1.26 -4.36 -8.85
C TYR A 111 -0.05 -3.43 -8.98
N GLU A 112 -0.27 -2.11 -9.05
CA GLU A 112 0.80 -1.11 -9.08
C GLU A 112 1.61 -1.11 -7.77
N ALA A 113 0.93 -1.26 -6.63
CA ALA A 113 1.52 -1.27 -5.29
C ALA A 113 2.26 -2.58 -4.96
N GLN A 114 1.98 -3.69 -5.64
CA GLN A 114 2.71 -4.95 -5.46
C GLN A 114 4.21 -4.81 -5.76
N GLY A 115 4.61 -3.89 -6.64
CA GLY A 115 6.01 -3.53 -6.88
C GLY A 115 6.65 -2.71 -5.74
N VAL A 116 5.81 -2.07 -4.92
CA VAL A 116 6.17 -1.36 -3.69
C VAL A 116 6.10 -2.33 -2.51
N VAL A 117 6.83 -3.46 -2.63
CA VAL A 117 7.31 -4.15 -1.43
C VAL A 117 8.02 -3.07 -0.62
N ARG A 118 7.54 -2.76 0.60
CA ARG A 118 8.13 -1.77 1.51
C ARG A 118 9.64 -1.99 1.55
N ARG A 119 10.37 -1.31 0.68
CA ARG A 119 11.82 -1.41 0.66
C ARG A 119 12.25 -0.82 1.98
N ASN A 120 13.23 -1.44 2.61
CA ASN A 120 13.78 -0.89 3.83
C ASN A 120 14.27 0.53 3.51
N GLU A 121 13.50 1.53 3.93
CA GLU A 121 13.75 2.94 3.61
C GLU A 121 15.17 3.28 4.04
N GLY A 122 15.63 2.77 5.19
CA GLY A 122 17.00 2.95 5.66
C GLY A 122 18.10 2.33 4.79
N PHE A 123 17.83 1.28 4.01
CA PHE A 123 18.79 0.75 3.02
C PHE A 123 18.81 1.60 1.75
N VAL A 124 17.62 1.93 1.22
CA VAL A 124 17.50 2.76 0.00
C VAL A 124 18.09 4.14 0.25
N ASP A 125 17.77 4.74 1.38
CA ASP A 125 18.24 6.07 1.76
C ASP A 125 19.77 6.07 1.99
N ARG A 126 20.34 4.98 2.52
CA ARG A 126 21.80 4.80 2.62
C ARG A 126 22.51 4.67 1.27
N VAL A 127 21.87 4.03 0.29
CA VAL A 127 22.40 3.90 -1.07
C VAL A 127 22.29 5.23 -1.82
N LEU A 128 21.16 5.93 -1.70
CA LEU A 128 20.94 7.23 -2.32
C LEU A 128 21.79 8.35 -1.69
N SER A 129 22.07 8.26 -0.39
CA SER A 129 22.97 9.18 0.32
C SER A 129 24.46 8.81 0.24
N PHE A 130 24.82 7.73 -0.48
CA PHE A 130 26.21 7.33 -0.66
C PHE A 130 26.98 8.43 -1.42
N GLY A 131 27.90 9.10 -0.72
CA GLY A 131 28.66 10.23 -1.26
C GLY A 131 28.19 11.62 -0.80
N GLY A 132 27.21 11.70 0.11
CA GLY A 132 26.86 12.94 0.81
C GLY A 132 25.86 13.87 0.11
N SER A 133 25.18 13.40 -0.94
CA SER A 133 24.16 14.19 -1.65
C SER A 133 22.73 13.79 -1.24
N SER A 134 22.46 13.67 0.06
CA SER A 134 21.09 13.74 0.54
C SER A 134 20.76 15.21 0.79
N GLY A 135 19.90 15.79 -0.04
CA GLY A 135 19.19 17.02 0.34
C GLY A 135 18.45 16.76 1.66
N PRO A 136 18.20 17.81 2.49
CA PRO A 136 17.54 17.62 3.77
C PRO A 136 16.27 16.82 3.56
N ALA A 137 16.14 15.69 4.26
CA ALA A 137 14.92 14.91 4.30
C ALA A 137 13.77 15.89 4.53
N ALA A 138 12.74 15.85 3.67
CA ALA A 138 11.58 16.72 3.81
C ALA A 138 11.07 16.54 5.24
N ALA A 139 11.33 17.53 6.09
CA ALA A 139 10.90 17.48 7.48
C ALA A 139 9.38 17.29 7.45
N PRO A 140 8.81 16.42 8.30
CA PRO A 140 7.37 16.27 8.37
C PRO A 140 6.76 17.65 8.60
N LEU A 141 6.07 18.16 7.58
CA LEU A 141 5.42 19.45 7.62
C LEU A 141 4.31 19.35 8.66
N ASN A 142 4.45 20.09 9.75
CA ASN A 142 3.39 20.17 10.74
C ASN A 142 2.24 20.99 10.11
N PRO A 143 1.03 20.41 9.94
CA PRO A 143 -0.07 21.08 9.28
C PRO A 143 -0.46 22.39 9.96
N GLU A 144 -0.34 22.46 11.29
CA GLU A 144 -0.69 23.66 12.07
C GLU A 144 0.31 24.80 11.83
N GLN A 145 1.60 24.49 11.76
CA GLN A 145 2.64 25.49 11.49
C GLN A 145 2.59 25.99 10.06
N GLU A 146 2.30 25.11 9.10
CA GLU A 146 2.17 25.50 7.70
C GLU A 146 0.92 26.37 7.48
N GLN A 147 -0.19 26.06 8.16
CA GLN A 147 -1.39 26.89 8.11
C GLN A 147 -1.14 28.29 8.67
N GLN A 148 -0.42 28.40 9.79
CA GLN A 148 -0.03 29.70 10.36
C GLN A 148 0.84 30.52 9.40
N ARG A 149 1.81 29.87 8.74
CA ARG A 149 2.66 30.51 7.72
C ARG A 149 1.82 31.08 6.57
N LEU A 150 0.82 30.32 6.11
CA LEU A 150 -0.07 30.73 5.03
C LEU A 150 -0.99 31.90 5.46
N ASP A 151 -1.53 31.86 6.68
CA ASP A 151 -2.36 32.93 7.24
C ASP A 151 -1.57 34.24 7.36
N ASP A 152 -0.32 34.18 7.81
CA ASP A 152 0.57 35.33 7.90
C ASP A 152 0.87 35.91 6.50
N GLU A 153 1.19 35.06 5.52
CA GLU A 153 1.41 35.48 4.13
C GLU A 153 0.16 36.12 3.52
N GLU A 154 -1.02 35.59 3.82
CA GLU A 154 -2.28 36.15 3.33
C GLU A 154 -2.61 37.49 4.01
N SER A 155 -2.34 37.62 5.31
CA SER A 155 -2.51 38.87 6.06
C SER A 155 -1.61 39.97 5.50
N ILE A 156 -0.34 39.64 5.21
CA ILE A 156 0.62 40.55 4.57
C ILE A 156 0.12 40.90 3.17
N ARG A 157 -0.35 39.94 2.39
CA ARG A 157 -0.85 40.19 1.02
C ARG A 157 -2.07 41.11 1.03
N ARG A 158 -3.01 40.92 1.97
CA ARG A 158 -4.17 41.81 2.16
C ARG A 158 -3.74 43.22 2.56
N ALA A 159 -2.74 43.35 3.44
CA ALA A 159 -2.26 44.66 3.90
C ALA A 159 -1.43 45.41 2.85
N THR A 160 -0.68 44.68 2.02
CA THR A 160 0.28 45.25 1.05
C THR A 160 -0.25 45.30 -0.39
N GLY A 161 -1.43 44.72 -0.64
CA GLY A 161 -2.01 44.59 -1.98
C GLY A 161 -1.14 43.79 -2.95
N GLY A 162 -0.17 43.01 -2.44
CA GLY A 162 0.82 42.28 -3.24
C GLY A 162 1.96 43.13 -3.81
N GLY A 163 2.04 44.41 -3.44
CA GLY A 163 3.11 45.33 -3.88
C GLY A 163 4.33 45.31 -2.96
N GLN A 164 5.49 45.72 -3.48
CA GLN A 164 6.72 45.83 -2.69
C GLN A 164 6.63 47.00 -1.70
N VAL A 165 6.58 46.71 -0.41
CA VAL A 165 6.52 47.74 0.65
C VAL A 165 7.91 48.24 0.99
N THR A 166 8.20 49.49 0.66
CA THR A 166 9.44 50.17 1.07
C THR A 166 9.17 50.99 2.33
N ILE A 167 9.57 50.48 3.50
CA ILE A 167 9.48 51.24 4.76
C ILE A 167 10.62 52.25 4.81
N ARG A 168 10.35 53.51 4.46
CA ARG A 168 11.29 54.61 4.63
C ARG A 168 11.05 55.26 5.99
N ARG A 169 12.00 55.12 6.90
CA ARG A 169 11.98 55.85 8.18
C ARG A 169 12.30 57.32 7.89
N ASP A 170 11.29 58.18 7.96
CA ASP A 170 11.51 59.61 7.86
C ASP A 170 12.36 60.08 9.05
N ARG A 171 13.52 60.67 8.78
CA ARG A 171 14.32 61.33 9.82
C ARG A 171 13.71 62.71 10.06
N GLY A 172 12.51 62.71 10.62
CA GLY A 172 11.82 63.93 11.05
C GLY A 172 12.59 64.55 12.22
N GLY A 173 13.10 65.77 12.01
CA GLY A 173 13.70 66.58 13.06
C GLY A 173 12.75 66.76 14.24
N ILE A 174 13.32 66.84 15.45
CA ILE A 174 12.61 67.00 16.72
C ILE A 174 11.70 68.24 16.60
N LYS A 175 10.38 68.03 16.52
CA LYS A 175 9.42 69.14 16.66
C LYS A 175 9.31 69.45 18.15
N LEU A 176 10.01 70.50 18.57
CA LEU A 176 9.85 71.09 19.89
C LEU A 176 8.44 71.73 19.97
N PRO A 177 7.66 71.43 21.02
CA PRO A 177 6.37 72.07 21.22
C PRO A 177 6.59 73.50 21.74
N GLY A 178 6.19 74.50 20.95
CA GLY A 178 6.10 75.90 21.38
C GLY A 178 7.07 76.86 20.67
N THR A 179 6.74 77.21 19.42
CA THR A 179 6.79 78.57 18.84
C THR A 179 5.83 78.61 17.67
#